data_AF-A0A354X7D3-F1
#
_entry.id   AF-A0A354X7D3-F1
#
_cell.length_a   1.000
_cell.length_b   1.000
_cell.length_c   1.000
_cell.angle_alpha   90.00
_cell.angle_beta   90.00
_cell.angle_gamma   90.00
#
_symmetry.space_group_name_H-M   'P 1'
#
loop_
_entity.id
_entity.type
_entity.pdbx_description
1 polymer ?
#
loop_
_entity_poly.entity_id
_entity_poly.type
_entity_poly.pdbx_seq_one_letter_code
_entity_poly.pdbx_strand_id
1 'polypeptide(L)' 'NHHIYRNYFGKREPLGENGGETIQIGLSQTSHLNGWTKVEENFFEQCDGELEIISVKSCEN' A
#
# COMPACT_ATOMS: atom_id res chain seq x y z
N ASN A 1 2.44 6.10 -13.45
CA ASN A 1 3.89 5.91 -13.29
C ASN A 1 4.36 6.63 -12.04
N HIS A 2 4.13 5.99 -10.90
CA HIS A 2 4.55 6.48 -9.59
C HIS A 2 5.65 5.58 -9.05
N HIS A 3 6.54 6.14 -8.23
CA HIS A 3 7.63 5.40 -7.63
C HIS A 3 7.72 5.71 -6.15
N ILE A 4 7.40 4.74 -5.30
CA ILE A 4 7.52 4.81 -3.85
C ILE A 4 8.83 4.11 -3.49
N TYR A 5 9.87 4.91 -3.23
CA TYR A 5 11.25 4.45 -3.11
C TYR A 5 11.93 4.91 -1.83
N ARG A 6 12.62 4.00 -1.13
CA ARG A 6 13.48 4.31 0.03
C ARG A 6 12.81 5.13 1.11
N ASN A 7 11.55 4.82 1.39
CA ASN A 7 10.80 5.42 2.49
C ASN A 7 10.91 4.56 3.75
N TYR A 8 10.80 5.24 4.90
CA TYR A 8 10.59 4.62 6.19
C TYR A 8 9.13 4.82 6.59
N PHE A 9 8.36 3.72 6.64
CA PHE A 9 7.03 3.69 7.19
C PHE A 9 7.11 3.17 8.62
N GLY A 10 6.91 4.07 9.58
CA GLY A 10 6.94 3.74 11.00
C GLY A 10 5.63 3.12 11.50
N LYS A 11 5.50 3.07 12.83
CA LYS A 11 4.40 2.41 13.52
C LYS A 11 3.03 2.88 13.02
N ARG A 12 2.19 1.90 12.68
CA ARG A 12 0.77 2.09 12.40
C ARG A 12 -0.02 1.13 13.28
N GLU A 13 -0.72 1.68 14.25
CA GLU A 13 -1.50 0.89 15.21
C GLU A 13 -2.71 0.24 14.54
N PRO A 14 -3.19 -0.91 15.05
CA PRO A 14 -4.41 -1.54 14.56
C PRO A 14 -5.60 -0.59 14.56
N LEU A 15 -6.16 -0.39 13.38
CA LEU A 15 -7.37 0.42 13.18
C LEU A 15 -8.60 -0.32 13.74
N GLY A 16 -8.59 -1.66 13.73
CA GLY A 16 -9.69 -2.51 14.18
C GLY A 16 -10.78 -2.73 13.13
N GLU A 17 -10.62 -2.14 11.94
CA GLU A 17 -11.48 -2.32 10.77
C GLU A 17 -10.65 -2.26 9.47
N ASN A 18 -11.31 -2.53 8.33
CA ASN A 18 -10.70 -2.39 7.00
C ASN A 18 -10.39 -0.90 6.69
N GLY A 19 -9.40 -0.63 5.85
CA GLY A 19 -8.97 0.74 5.53
C GLY A 19 -7.69 1.20 6.27
N GLY A 20 -7.07 0.29 7.02
CA GLY A 20 -5.87 0.51 7.80
C GLY A 20 -4.56 0.37 7.02
N GLU A 21 -4.59 0.21 5.70
CA GLU A 21 -3.42 -0.05 4.86
C GLU A 21 -2.33 1.03 5.00
N THR A 22 -1.06 0.64 4.93
CA THR A 22 0.04 1.63 4.88
C THR A 22 0.19 2.22 3.49
N ILE A 23 0.01 1.40 2.46
CA ILE A 23 -0.04 1.82 1.05
C ILE A 23 -1.25 1.19 0.38
N GLN A 24 -2.04 1.98 -0.35
CA GLN A 24 -3.04 1.46 -1.28
C GLN A 24 -2.78 2.00 -2.69
N ILE A 25 -2.71 1.12 -3.68
CA ILE A 25 -2.51 1.47 -5.10
C ILE A 25 -3.74 1.09 -5.90
N GLY A 26 -4.57 2.08 -6.19
CA GLY A 26 -5.84 1.91 -6.89
C GLY A 26 -7.00 1.65 -5.94
N LEU A 27 -8.16 1.36 -6.51
CA LEU A 27 -9.42 1.10 -5.81
C LEU A 27 -10.09 -0.11 -6.44
N SER A 28 -11.05 -0.73 -5.75
CA SER A 28 -11.80 -1.86 -6.31
C SER A 28 -12.47 -1.50 -7.65
N GLN A 29 -13.00 -0.29 -7.77
CA GLN A 29 -13.64 0.24 -8.98
C GLN A 29 -12.66 0.43 -10.14
N THR A 30 -11.37 0.62 -9.88
CA THR A 30 -10.33 0.86 -10.89
C THR A 30 -9.32 -0.27 -10.99
N SER A 31 -9.63 -1.42 -10.38
CA SER A 31 -8.74 -2.59 -10.29
C SER A 31 -8.29 -3.16 -11.63
N HIS A 32 -9.06 -2.94 -12.69
CA HIS A 32 -8.78 -3.36 -14.06
C HIS A 32 -7.92 -2.36 -14.85
N LEU A 33 -7.61 -1.19 -14.28
CA LEU A 33 -6.78 -0.18 -14.91
C LEU A 33 -5.32 -0.36 -14.49
N ASN A 34 -4.40 -0.04 -15.40
CA ASN A 34 -2.98 -0.15 -15.13
C ASN A 34 -2.50 0.98 -14.21
N GLY A 35 -1.90 0.62 -13.08
CA GLY A 35 -1.35 1.55 -12.10
C GLY A 35 0.10 1.96 -12.41
N TRP A 36 0.92 1.05 -12.95
CA TRP A 36 2.34 1.26 -13.24
C TRP A 36 3.05 1.92 -12.04
N THR A 37 2.77 1.42 -10.84
CA THR A 37 3.32 1.97 -9.60
C THR A 37 4.35 1.03 -9.02
N LYS A 38 5.61 1.48 -9.04
CA LYS A 38 6.71 0.73 -8.47
C LYS A 38 6.84 1.04 -6.98
N VAL A 39 6.88 0.01 -6.14
CA VAL A 39 7.17 0.13 -4.71
C VAL A 39 8.43 -0.67 -4.42
N GLU A 40 9.56 -0.02 -4.18
CA GLU A 40 10.85 -0.71 -4.01
C GLU A 40 11.69 -0.10 -2.89
N GLU A 41 12.51 -0.94 -2.23
CA GLU A 41 13.45 -0.56 -1.16
C GLU A 41 12.85 0.26 0.00
N ASN A 42 11.57 0.07 0.33
CA ASN A 42 10.95 0.72 1.49
C ASN A 42 11.10 -0.14 2.75
N PHE A 43 11.24 0.50 3.90
CA PHE A 43 11.28 -0.16 5.21
C PHE A 43 9.96 0.07 5.94
N PHE A 44 9.34 -1.02 6.42
CA PHE A 44 8.08 -0.99 7.15
C PHE A 44 8.33 -1.51 8.58
N GLU A 45 8.13 -0.64 9.56
CA GLU A 45 8.29 -0.95 10.98
C GLU A 45 6.95 -0.87 11.69
N GLN A 46 6.48 -1.99 12.27
CA GLN A 46 5.26 -2.06 13.08
C GLN A 46 4.03 -1.48 12.36
N CYS A 47 3.88 -1.79 11.08
CA CYS A 47 2.75 -1.36 10.26
C CYS A 47 1.52 -2.27 10.46
N ASP A 48 1.01 -2.33 11.68
CA ASP A 48 -0.06 -3.26 12.10
C ASP A 48 -1.48 -2.68 11.92
N GLY A 49 -1.64 -1.73 10.99
CA GLY A 49 -2.87 -0.97 10.79
C GLY A 49 -4.09 -1.84 10.49
N GLU A 50 -3.92 -2.81 9.61
CA GLU A 50 -4.85 -3.93 9.40
C GLU A 50 -4.09 -5.09 8.73
N LEU A 51 -4.82 -6.05 8.14
CA LEU A 51 -4.27 -7.24 7.50
C LEU A 51 -3.35 -6.92 6.29
N GLU A 52 -3.71 -5.94 5.46
CA GLU A 52 -2.94 -5.53 4.28
C GLU A 52 -1.99 -4.36 4.59
N ILE A 53 -0.69 -4.63 4.82
CA ILE A 53 0.31 -3.55 4.91
C ILE A 53 0.34 -2.74 3.60
N ILE A 54 0.29 -3.43 2.46
CA ILE A 54 0.19 -2.87 1.11
C ILE A 54 -0.99 -3.55 0.42
N SER A 55 -1.98 -2.76 -0.02
CA SER A 55 -3.12 -3.23 -0.80
C SER A 55 -3.01 -2.76 -2.26
N VAL A 56 -2.80 -3.71 -3.17
CA VAL A 56 -2.67 -3.44 -4.60
C VAL A 56 -3.99 -3.74 -5.29
N LYS A 57 -4.70 -2.68 -5.70
CA LYS A 57 -6.02 -2.73 -6.34
C LYS A 57 -5.94 -2.07 -7.73
N SER A 58 -4.96 -2.48 -8.53
CA SER A 58 -4.72 -2.08 -9.94
C SER A 58 -3.82 -3.08 -10.66
N CYS A 59 -3.72 -2.98 -12.00
CA CYS A 59 -2.90 -3.88 -12.83
C CYS A 59 -1.50 -3.32 -13.14
N GLU A 60 -0.60 -4.19 -13.62
CA GLU A 60 0.72 -3.81 -14.18
C GLU A 60 1.54 -2.87 -13.27
N ASN A 61 1.72 -3.27 -12.00
CA ASN A 61 2.48 -2.50 -10.99
C ASN A 61 3.88 -3.06 -10.78
#